data_AF-A0A1G4RMA6-F1
#
_entry.id   AF-A0A1G4RMA6-F1
#
_cell.length_a   1.000
_cell.length_b   1.000
_cell.length_c   1.000
_cell.angle_alpha   90.00
_cell.angle_beta   90.00
_cell.angle_gamma   90.00
#
_symmetry.space_group_name_H-M   'P 1'
#
loop_
_entity.id
_entity.type
_entity.pdbx_description
1 polymer ?
#
loop_
_entity_poly.entity_id
_entity_poly.type
_entity_poly.pdbx_seq_one_letter_code
_entity_poly.pdbx_strand_id
1 'polypeptide(L)'
;MSLIAYPIAADAHEALNRIKAGEALRAVREKEAELAARARVAFVTEAIGPVYERRDEALDAYAGLVEDDRKGRIFTPADTDRFCRLTCRILNTKRGKPQPMQPVFAEGQRWPAKREPVASVWQLSLSYWKIMTVAQAKAAGIPPIGQARHLRKKATGRDLTPEEIAALSQGPLTAARPQKALDFGLFDFPLPENPAIIIADE
;
A
#
# COMPACT_ATOMS: atom_id res chain seq x y z
N MET A 1 22.72 -0.94 -10.29
CA MET A 1 21.55 -0.30 -9.65
C MET A 1 20.84 -1.34 -8.81
N SER A 2 21.13 -1.37 -7.52
CA SER A 2 20.46 -2.20 -6.53
C SER A 2 19.05 -1.66 -6.29
N LEU A 3 18.04 -2.52 -6.30
CA LEU A 3 16.67 -2.13 -5.96
C LEU A 3 16.42 -2.43 -4.47
N ILE A 4 15.70 -1.54 -3.79
CA ILE A 4 15.35 -1.69 -2.37
C ILE A 4 14.37 -2.86 -2.22
N ALA A 5 14.66 -3.78 -1.32
CA ALA A 5 13.77 -4.89 -0.99
C ALA A 5 12.97 -4.51 0.26
N TYR A 6 11.71 -4.13 0.06
CA TYR A 6 10.87 -3.64 1.14
C TYR A 6 10.29 -4.79 1.98
N PRO A 7 10.20 -4.63 3.31
CA PRO A 7 9.62 -5.62 4.20
C PRO A 7 8.11 -5.80 3.93
N ILE A 8 7.60 -7.00 4.20
CA ILE A 8 6.18 -7.35 4.06
C ILE A 8 5.59 -7.61 5.46
N ALA A 9 4.51 -6.90 5.81
CA ALA A 9 3.85 -7.03 7.11
C ALA A 9 2.39 -6.56 7.06
N ALA A 10 1.58 -6.90 8.07
CA ALA A 10 0.23 -6.38 8.20
C ALA A 10 0.22 -4.93 8.68
N ASP A 11 1.15 -4.54 9.55
CA ASP A 11 1.29 -3.17 10.07
C ASP A 11 2.75 -2.76 10.27
N ALA A 12 3.01 -1.44 10.37
CA ALA A 12 4.37 -0.90 10.53
C ALA A 12 5.09 -1.41 11.79
N HIS A 13 4.36 -1.64 12.89
CA HIS A 13 4.95 -2.17 14.14
C HIS A 13 5.44 -3.61 13.98
N GLU A 14 4.66 -4.43 13.29
CA GLU A 14 5.05 -5.80 12.96
C GLU A 14 6.25 -5.80 12.01
N ALA A 15 6.25 -4.94 10.99
CA ALA A 15 7.39 -4.78 10.10
C ALA A 15 8.66 -4.42 10.86
N LEU A 16 8.62 -3.41 11.74
CA LEU A 16 9.77 -2.99 12.54
C LEU A 16 10.31 -4.12 13.43
N ASN A 17 9.41 -4.87 14.08
CA ASN A 17 9.80 -5.99 14.94
C ASN A 17 10.47 -7.12 14.15
N ARG A 18 9.91 -7.49 12.99
CA ARG A 18 10.49 -8.52 12.12
C ARG A 18 11.83 -8.11 11.53
N ILE A 19 12.00 -6.83 11.20
CA ILE A 19 13.28 -6.30 10.72
C ILE A 19 14.34 -6.42 11.83
N LYS A 20 14.01 -6.03 13.06
CA LYS A 20 14.92 -6.17 14.21
C LYS A 20 15.26 -7.62 14.53
N ALA A 21 14.31 -8.54 14.33
CA ALA A 21 14.52 -9.98 14.50
C ALA A 21 15.30 -10.63 13.35
N GLY A 22 15.46 -9.96 12.19
CA GLY A 22 16.10 -10.52 11.00
C GLY A 22 15.22 -11.50 10.21
N GLU A 23 13.93 -11.63 10.54
CA GLU A 23 12.98 -12.58 9.94
C GLU A 23 12.03 -11.93 8.92
N ALA A 24 12.27 -10.67 8.56
CA ALA A 24 11.42 -9.94 7.63
C ALA A 24 11.52 -10.53 6.21
N LEU A 25 10.40 -11.04 5.70
CA LEU A 25 10.24 -11.29 4.28
C LEU A 25 10.32 -9.96 3.53
N ARG A 26 11.11 -9.92 2.46
CA ARG A 26 11.34 -8.71 1.66
C ARG A 26 11.02 -8.97 0.19
N ALA A 27 10.52 -7.95 -0.48
CA ALA A 27 10.21 -7.99 -1.90
C ALA A 27 10.52 -6.66 -2.57
N VAL A 28 11.03 -6.73 -3.80
CA VAL A 28 11.34 -5.54 -4.59
C VAL A 28 10.11 -5.06 -5.33
N ARG A 29 9.29 -5.99 -5.84
CA ARG A 29 8.10 -5.70 -6.63
C ARG A 29 6.83 -6.15 -5.93
N GLU A 30 5.73 -5.47 -6.23
CA GLU A 30 4.39 -5.79 -5.74
C GLU A 30 4.03 -7.27 -5.98
N LYS A 31 4.25 -7.79 -7.19
CA LYS A 31 3.96 -9.19 -7.53
C LYS A 31 4.74 -10.20 -6.69
N GLU A 32 5.99 -9.89 -6.34
CA GLU A 32 6.80 -10.75 -5.46
C GLU A 32 6.26 -10.70 -4.03
N ALA A 33 5.86 -9.52 -3.57
CA ALA A 33 5.24 -9.33 -2.27
C ALA A 33 3.89 -10.07 -2.15
N GLU A 34 3.05 -10.01 -3.19
CA GLU A 34 1.79 -10.76 -3.24
C GLU A 34 2.00 -12.27 -3.21
N LEU A 35 3.02 -12.76 -3.93
CA LEU A 35 3.35 -14.19 -3.94
C LEU A 35 3.87 -14.67 -2.59
N ALA A 36 4.73 -13.88 -1.94
CA ALA A 36 5.28 -14.19 -0.63
C ALA A 36 4.21 -14.13 0.49
N ALA A 37 3.35 -13.12 0.46
CA ALA A 37 2.27 -12.93 1.45
C ALA A 37 1.04 -13.81 1.18
N ARG A 38 0.87 -14.30 -0.05
CA ARG A 38 -0.37 -14.93 -0.56
C ARG A 38 -1.61 -14.05 -0.35
N ALA A 39 -1.42 -12.74 -0.31
CA ALA A 39 -2.44 -11.75 -0.01
C ALA A 39 -2.18 -10.48 -0.82
N ARG A 40 -3.23 -9.67 -1.04
CA ARG A 40 -3.05 -8.37 -1.70
C ARG A 40 -2.19 -7.49 -0.80
N VAL A 41 -1.29 -6.74 -1.41
CA VAL A 41 -0.44 -5.80 -0.70
C VAL A 41 -0.60 -4.40 -1.27
N ALA A 42 -0.37 -3.40 -0.44
CA ALA A 42 -0.22 -2.02 -0.87
C ALA A 42 1.12 -1.48 -0.40
N PHE A 43 1.77 -0.65 -1.21
CA PHE A 43 2.96 0.06 -0.77
C PHE A 43 2.56 1.24 0.11
N VAL A 44 3.04 1.25 1.36
CA VAL A 44 2.71 2.30 2.33
C VAL A 44 3.97 2.80 3.01
N THR A 45 3.99 4.11 3.29
CA THR A 45 4.99 4.75 4.14
C THR A 45 4.28 5.30 5.38
N GLU A 46 4.57 4.71 6.54
CA GLU A 46 3.94 5.09 7.83
C GLU A 46 5.00 5.62 8.80
N ALA A 47 4.61 6.62 9.59
CA ALA A 47 5.43 7.10 10.69
C ALA A 47 5.18 6.25 11.94
N ILE A 48 6.25 5.76 12.57
CA ILE A 48 6.20 4.77 13.64
C ILE A 48 7.08 5.16 14.81
N GLY A 49 6.66 4.72 16.00
CA GLY A 49 7.45 4.81 17.22
C GLY A 49 7.35 6.17 17.91
N PRO A 50 8.12 6.34 19.00
CA PRO A 50 8.14 7.58 19.76
C PRO A 50 8.65 8.74 18.92
N VAL A 51 8.23 9.92 19.36
CA VAL A 51 8.56 11.20 18.77
C VAL A 51 9.68 11.81 19.62
N TYR A 52 10.76 12.24 18.97
CA TYR A 52 11.94 12.81 19.64
C TYR A 52 12.05 14.30 19.34
N GLU A 53 12.50 15.09 20.32
CA GLU A 53 12.73 16.52 20.10
C GLU A 53 14.00 16.76 19.28
N ARG A 54 15.05 15.98 19.55
CA ARG A 54 16.34 16.09 18.86
C ARG A 54 16.51 14.99 17.84
N ARG A 55 17.10 15.34 16.69
CA ARG A 55 17.52 14.35 15.67
C ARG A 55 18.46 13.32 16.29
N ASP A 56 19.31 13.77 17.21
CA ASP A 56 20.39 12.94 17.70
C ASP A 56 19.89 11.78 18.58
N GLU A 57 18.90 12.06 19.43
CA GLU A 57 18.23 11.05 20.24
C GLU A 57 17.49 10.02 19.39
N ALA A 58 16.84 10.47 18.30
CA ALA A 58 16.13 9.59 17.38
C ALA A 58 17.08 8.64 16.63
N LEU A 59 18.24 9.15 16.21
CA LEU A 59 19.28 8.37 15.54
C LEU A 59 19.91 7.34 16.49
N ASP A 60 20.17 7.72 17.75
CA ASP A 60 20.73 6.78 18.74
C ASP A 60 19.75 5.63 19.04
N ALA A 61 18.43 5.92 19.08
CA ALA A 61 17.40 4.91 19.30
C ALA A 61 17.21 3.92 18.13
N TYR A 62 17.59 4.32 16.91
CA TYR A 62 17.46 3.51 15.69
C TYR A 62 18.82 3.26 15.02
N ALA A 63 19.89 3.18 15.82
CA ALA A 63 21.23 2.90 15.34
C ALA A 63 21.28 1.60 14.52
N GLY A 64 21.91 1.64 13.35
CA GLY A 64 22.02 0.51 12.43
C GLY A 64 20.81 0.28 11.51
N LEU A 65 19.73 1.07 11.65
CA LEU A 65 18.54 1.00 10.78
C LEU A 65 18.38 2.22 9.87
N VAL A 66 18.90 3.37 10.26
CA VAL A 66 18.73 4.65 9.55
C VAL A 66 20.10 5.23 9.20
N GLU A 67 20.18 5.93 8.07
CA GLU A 67 21.37 6.70 7.68
C GLU A 67 21.81 7.67 8.80
N ASP A 68 23.03 7.49 9.28
CA ASP A 68 23.70 8.37 10.24
C ASP A 68 24.92 9.02 9.58
N ASP A 69 24.92 10.36 9.55
CA ASP A 69 25.96 11.19 8.94
C ASP A 69 26.86 11.86 9.99
N ARG A 70 26.70 11.52 11.28
CA ARG A 70 27.50 12.13 12.34
C ARG A 70 28.98 11.80 12.21
N LYS A 71 29.84 12.80 12.42
CA LYS A 71 31.29 12.61 12.47
C LYS A 71 31.65 11.60 13.57
N GLY A 72 32.26 10.47 13.18
CA GLY A 72 32.66 9.38 14.08
C GLY A 72 31.65 8.24 14.21
N ARG A 73 30.43 8.38 13.66
CA ARG A 73 29.40 7.31 13.59
C ARG A 73 28.69 7.36 12.24
N ILE A 74 29.46 7.27 11.15
CA ILE A 74 28.89 7.24 9.81
C ILE A 74 28.34 5.83 9.57
N PHE A 75 27.03 5.74 9.37
CA PHE A 75 26.37 4.50 9.00
C PHE A 75 25.48 4.75 7.79
N THR A 76 25.77 4.08 6.69
CA THR A 76 24.91 4.07 5.51
C THR A 76 24.42 2.63 5.31
N PRO A 77 23.11 2.38 5.38
CA PRO A 77 22.58 1.06 5.09
C PRO A 77 22.90 0.67 3.64
N ALA A 78 23.02 -0.63 3.40
CA ALA A 78 23.13 -1.15 2.05
C ALA A 78 21.95 -0.66 1.20
N ASP A 79 22.15 -0.46 -0.10
CA ASP A 79 21.11 0.05 -1.01
C ASP A 79 19.82 -0.78 -0.98
N THR A 80 19.91 -2.07 -0.69
CA THR A 80 18.75 -2.97 -0.56
C THR A 80 17.93 -2.73 0.71
N ASP A 81 18.51 -2.07 1.70
CA ASP A 81 18.03 -1.98 3.09
C ASP A 81 17.58 -0.55 3.47
N ARG A 82 17.51 0.36 2.49
CA ARG A 82 17.09 1.76 2.68
C ARG A 82 15.57 1.93 2.71
N PHE A 83 14.89 1.17 3.56
CA PHE A 83 13.44 1.26 3.76
C PHE A 83 13.03 2.08 5.02
N CYS A 84 13.99 2.38 5.91
CA CYS A 84 13.81 3.19 7.10
C CYS A 84 14.41 4.59 6.90
N ARG A 85 13.66 5.64 7.28
CA ARG A 85 14.16 7.03 7.25
C ARG A 85 13.67 7.83 8.45
N LEU A 86 14.52 8.68 9.01
CA LEU A 86 14.07 9.68 9.99
C LEU A 86 13.49 10.90 9.29
N THR A 87 12.27 11.26 9.69
CA THR A 87 11.54 12.39 9.13
C THR A 87 11.28 13.43 10.21
N CYS A 88 11.61 14.69 9.91
CA CYS A 88 11.25 15.83 10.74
C CYS A 88 9.79 16.22 10.47
N ARG A 89 8.98 16.26 11.53
CA ARG A 89 7.56 16.61 11.51
C ARG A 89 7.30 17.78 12.46
N ILE A 90 6.20 18.46 12.25
CA ILE A 90 5.77 19.55 13.11
C ILE A 90 4.95 18.96 14.26
N LEU A 91 5.31 19.26 15.50
CA LEU A 91 4.55 18.86 16.68
C LEU A 91 3.25 19.67 16.71
N ASN A 92 2.11 18.98 16.81
CA ASN A 92 0.76 19.54 16.72
C ASN A 92 0.40 20.16 15.37
N THR A 93 -0.27 19.38 14.54
CA THR A 93 -0.77 19.75 13.20
C THR A 93 -2.04 20.60 13.20
N LYS A 94 -2.51 21.12 14.35
CA LYS A 94 -3.61 22.09 14.41
C LYS A 94 -3.15 23.48 13.93
N ARG A 95 -2.53 23.52 12.75
CA ARG A 95 -2.27 24.75 12.03
C ARG A 95 -3.63 25.21 11.50
N GLY A 96 -4.21 26.21 12.15
CA GLY A 96 -5.41 26.87 11.62
C GLY A 96 -5.17 27.34 10.18
N LYS A 97 -6.25 27.58 9.44
CA LYS A 97 -6.17 28.09 8.06
C LYS A 97 -5.24 29.32 8.02
N PRO A 98 -4.29 29.39 7.07
CA PRO A 98 -3.39 30.53 6.98
C PRO A 98 -4.21 31.79 6.81
N GLN A 99 -4.19 32.66 7.83
CA GLN A 99 -4.87 33.94 7.74
C GLN A 99 -3.95 34.95 7.06
N PRO A 100 -4.46 35.77 6.11
CA PRO A 100 -3.69 36.83 5.50
C PRO A 100 -3.20 37.79 6.59
N MET A 101 -1.90 38.08 6.58
CA MET A 101 -1.29 38.97 7.54
C MET A 101 -1.69 40.42 7.20
N GLN A 102 -2.34 41.10 8.13
CA GLN A 102 -2.73 42.49 7.95
C GLN A 102 -1.59 43.42 8.38
N PRO A 103 -1.30 44.50 7.63
CA PRO A 103 -0.31 45.48 8.04
C PRO A 103 -0.81 46.21 9.29
N VAL A 104 0.02 46.24 10.33
CA VAL A 104 -0.23 47.01 11.55
C VAL A 104 0.83 48.10 11.56
N PHE A 105 0.42 49.36 11.56
CA PHE A 105 1.34 50.49 11.76
C PHE A 105 1.39 50.80 13.26
N ALA A 106 2.23 50.06 13.97
CA ALA A 106 2.45 50.22 15.41
C ALA A 106 3.95 50.27 15.68
N GLU A 107 4.39 51.18 16.55
CA GLU A 107 5.79 51.28 17.02
C GLU A 107 6.83 51.43 15.89
N GLY A 108 6.46 52.10 14.79
CA GLY A 108 7.34 52.29 13.63
C GLY A 108 7.54 51.03 12.76
N GLN A 109 6.88 49.92 13.09
CA GLN A 109 6.84 48.72 12.26
C GLN A 109 5.52 48.66 11.48
N ARG A 110 5.61 48.21 10.23
CA ARG A 110 4.47 48.10 9.29
C ARG A 110 3.84 46.70 9.28
N TRP A 111 4.54 45.72 9.86
CA TRP A 111 4.14 44.32 9.88
C TRP A 111 4.12 43.82 11.32
N PRO A 112 3.19 42.92 11.67
CA PRO A 112 3.18 42.29 12.99
C PRO A 112 4.44 41.46 13.21
N ALA A 113 4.80 41.27 14.48
CA ALA A 113 5.97 40.49 14.88
C ALA A 113 5.93 39.06 14.29
N LYS A 114 7.12 38.52 14.00
CA LYS A 114 7.26 37.15 13.49
C LYS A 114 6.62 36.17 14.47
N ARG A 115 5.79 35.26 13.95
CA ARG A 115 5.23 34.16 14.74
C ARG A 115 6.35 33.29 15.28
N GLU A 116 6.18 32.79 16.49
CA GLU A 116 7.10 31.84 17.10
C GLU A 116 7.30 30.61 16.20
N PRO A 117 8.54 30.10 16.12
CA PRO A 117 8.82 28.90 15.34
C PRO A 117 8.02 27.72 15.90
N VAL A 118 7.39 26.97 15.00
CA VAL A 118 6.61 25.79 15.41
C VAL A 118 7.57 24.70 15.89
N ALA A 119 7.26 24.09 17.03
CA ALA A 119 8.04 22.97 17.54
C ALA A 119 8.12 21.85 16.51
N SER A 120 9.35 21.43 16.19
CA SER A 120 9.62 20.32 15.27
C SER A 120 10.08 19.11 16.05
N VAL A 121 9.72 17.93 15.57
CA VAL A 121 10.02 16.65 16.18
C VAL A 121 10.42 15.62 15.14
N TRP A 122 11.22 14.65 15.55
CA TRP A 122 11.75 13.59 14.71
C TRP A 122 11.02 12.29 14.99
N GLN A 123 10.58 11.63 13.92
CA GLN A 123 9.91 10.33 14.00
C GLN A 123 10.45 9.40 12.91
N LEU A 124 10.48 8.10 13.18
CA LEU A 124 10.85 7.10 12.18
C LEU A 124 9.74 6.96 11.15
N SER A 125 10.11 6.91 9.88
CA SER A 125 9.26 6.61 8.75
C SER A 125 9.70 5.29 8.15
N LEU A 126 8.76 4.36 7.98
CA LEU A 126 9.00 3.03 7.46
C LEU A 126 8.18 2.82 6.19
N SER A 127 8.86 2.48 5.10
CA SER A 127 8.22 2.07 3.85
C SER A 127 8.17 0.55 3.76
N TYR A 128 6.99 -0.02 3.53
CA TYR A 128 6.76 -1.46 3.52
C TYR A 128 5.59 -1.87 2.63
N TRP A 129 5.53 -3.16 2.29
CA TRP A 129 4.37 -3.78 1.67
C TRP A 129 3.37 -4.18 2.74
N LYS A 130 2.28 -3.42 2.85
CA LYS A 130 1.19 -3.65 3.80
C LYS A 130 0.26 -4.73 3.28
N ILE A 131 0.10 -5.82 4.02
CA ILE A 131 -0.88 -6.87 3.74
C ILE A 131 -2.28 -6.30 3.95
N MET A 132 -3.07 -6.25 2.88
CA MET A 132 -4.43 -5.72 2.93
C MET A 132 -5.41 -6.80 3.37
N THR A 133 -6.35 -6.41 4.22
CA THR A 133 -7.54 -7.24 4.48
C THR A 133 -8.46 -7.24 3.26
N VAL A 134 -9.34 -8.25 3.14
CA VAL A 134 -10.31 -8.36 2.03
C VAL A 134 -11.19 -7.11 1.92
N ALA A 135 -11.63 -6.55 3.05
CA ALA A 135 -12.43 -5.32 3.09
C ALA A 135 -11.65 -4.10 2.56
N GLN A 136 -10.39 -3.97 2.96
CA GLN A 136 -9.53 -2.87 2.50
C GLN A 136 -9.19 -3.00 1.02
N ALA A 137 -8.89 -4.22 0.54
CA ALA A 137 -8.64 -4.47 -0.88
C ALA A 137 -9.88 -4.11 -1.72
N LYS A 138 -11.08 -4.51 -1.25
CA LYS A 138 -12.36 -4.14 -1.88
C LYS A 138 -12.59 -2.63 -1.90
N ALA A 139 -12.36 -1.94 -0.78
CA ALA A 139 -12.50 -0.49 -0.69
C ALA A 139 -11.52 0.25 -1.62
N ALA A 140 -10.33 -0.30 -1.83
CA ALA A 140 -9.33 0.22 -2.78
C ALA A 140 -9.62 -0.15 -4.25
N GLY A 141 -10.70 -0.88 -4.53
CA GLY A 141 -11.02 -1.35 -5.89
C GLY A 141 -10.06 -2.40 -6.44
N ILE A 142 -9.25 -3.01 -5.57
CA ILE A 142 -8.27 -4.03 -5.95
C ILE A 142 -9.00 -5.38 -6.01
N PRO A 143 -9.03 -6.05 -7.17
CA PRO A 143 -9.70 -7.35 -7.28
C PRO A 143 -9.01 -8.37 -6.37
N PRO A 144 -9.74 -9.30 -5.72
CA PRO A 144 -9.14 -10.32 -4.86
C PRO A 144 -8.06 -11.14 -5.60
N ILE A 145 -7.11 -11.71 -4.85
CA ILE A 145 -6.11 -12.62 -5.45
C ILE A 145 -6.84 -13.87 -5.92
N GLY A 146 -6.75 -14.11 -7.23
CA GLY A 146 -7.42 -15.20 -7.91
C GLY A 146 -8.25 -14.64 -9.05
N GLN A 147 -7.75 -14.77 -10.29
CA GLN A 147 -8.64 -14.58 -11.43
C GLN A 147 -9.78 -15.60 -11.28
N ALA A 148 -11.03 -15.15 -11.41
CA ALA A 148 -12.20 -16.03 -11.34
C ALA A 148 -12.06 -17.28 -12.22
N ARG A 149 -11.30 -17.20 -13.31
CA ARG A 149 -10.91 -18.32 -14.18
C ARG A 149 -10.15 -19.44 -13.45
N HIS A 150 -9.19 -19.11 -12.60
CA HIS A 150 -8.42 -20.08 -11.82
C HIS A 150 -9.25 -20.67 -10.68
N LEU A 151 -10.09 -19.86 -10.05
CA LEU A 151 -11.03 -20.33 -9.03
C LEU A 151 -12.10 -21.28 -9.61
N ARG A 152 -12.63 -21.01 -10.81
CA ARG A 152 -13.58 -21.91 -11.51
C ARG A 152 -12.96 -23.26 -11.87
N LYS A 153 -11.68 -23.29 -12.26
CA LYS A 153 -10.93 -24.55 -12.48
C LYS A 153 -10.63 -25.30 -11.18
N LYS A 154 -10.42 -24.59 -10.08
CA LYS A 154 -10.16 -25.17 -8.74
C LYS A 154 -11.45 -25.67 -8.07
N ALA A 155 -12.59 -25.04 -8.36
CA ALA A 155 -13.94 -25.45 -7.94
C ALA A 155 -14.33 -26.83 -8.48
N THR A 156 -13.71 -27.28 -9.57
CA THR A 156 -13.92 -28.60 -10.12
C THR A 156 -13.18 -29.64 -9.27
N GLY A 157 -13.78 -30.05 -8.16
CA GLY A 157 -13.33 -31.18 -7.33
C GLY A 157 -12.75 -30.85 -5.94
N ARG A 158 -12.87 -29.60 -5.45
CA ARG A 158 -12.53 -29.24 -4.05
C ARG A 158 -13.46 -28.16 -3.53
N ASP A 159 -13.71 -28.18 -2.22
CA ASP A 159 -14.45 -27.14 -1.52
C ASP A 159 -13.66 -25.83 -1.53
N LEU A 160 -14.35 -24.77 -1.97
CA LEU A 160 -13.82 -23.42 -2.01
C LEU A 160 -14.01 -22.74 -0.66
N THR A 161 -13.10 -21.83 -0.31
CA THR A 161 -13.29 -20.99 0.88
C THR A 161 -14.38 -19.94 0.64
N PRO A 162 -15.05 -19.43 1.69
CA PRO A 162 -16.05 -18.36 1.55
C PRO A 162 -15.55 -17.13 0.79
N GLU A 163 -14.26 -16.82 0.90
CA GLU A 163 -13.61 -15.71 0.19
C GLU A 163 -13.44 -15.99 -1.30
N GLU A 164 -13.12 -17.24 -1.66
CA GLU A 164 -13.02 -17.68 -3.06
C GLU A 164 -14.40 -17.69 -3.75
N ILE A 165 -15.47 -18.01 -3.01
CA ILE A 165 -16.85 -17.94 -3.49
C ILE A 165 -17.27 -16.50 -3.75
N ALA A 166 -16.95 -15.57 -2.85
CA ALA A 166 -17.21 -14.14 -3.03
C ALA A 166 -16.46 -13.57 -4.25
N ALA A 167 -15.24 -14.03 -4.51
CA ALA A 167 -14.48 -13.65 -5.69
C ALA A 167 -15.10 -14.18 -7.00
N LEU A 168 -15.74 -15.36 -6.97
CA LEU A 168 -16.46 -15.92 -8.12
C LEU A 168 -17.73 -15.14 -8.47
N SER A 169 -18.46 -14.67 -7.45
CA SER A 169 -19.74 -13.96 -7.63
C SER A 169 -19.58 -12.54 -8.19
N GLN A 170 -18.37 -11.96 -8.12
CA GLN A 170 -18.06 -10.63 -8.64
C GLN A 170 -17.52 -10.67 -10.08
N GLY A 171 -17.34 -11.86 -10.66
CA GLY A 171 -16.96 -11.98 -12.07
C GLY A 171 -18.12 -11.58 -12.99
N PRO A 172 -17.85 -10.97 -14.16
CA PRO A 172 -18.89 -10.70 -15.13
C PRO A 172 -19.62 -12.01 -15.50
N LEU A 173 -20.96 -11.95 -15.58
CA LEU A 173 -21.83 -13.06 -16.00
C LEU A 173 -21.71 -13.40 -17.49
N THR A 174 -20.72 -12.83 -18.18
CA THR A 174 -20.47 -13.10 -19.58
C THR A 174 -19.84 -14.47 -19.76
N ALA A 175 -20.24 -15.15 -20.83
CA ALA A 175 -19.69 -16.45 -21.18
C ALA A 175 -18.16 -16.35 -21.31
N ALA A 176 -17.44 -17.21 -20.60
CA ALA A 176 -15.97 -17.17 -20.51
C ALA A 176 -15.25 -17.54 -21.82
N ARG A 177 -15.99 -18.04 -22.80
CA ARG A 177 -15.55 -18.30 -24.17
C ARG A 177 -16.72 -17.99 -25.11
N PRO A 178 -16.48 -17.56 -26.35
CA PRO A 178 -17.53 -17.55 -27.37
C PRO A 178 -18.13 -18.96 -27.49
N GLN A 179 -19.46 -19.05 -27.56
CA GLN A 179 -20.17 -20.32 -27.77
C GLN A 179 -19.72 -20.91 -29.12
N LYS A 180 -19.42 -22.21 -29.12
CA LYS A 180 -18.98 -22.92 -30.34
C LYS A 180 -20.18 -23.41 -31.12
N ALA A 181 -20.04 -23.66 -32.42
CA ALA A 181 -21.08 -24.22 -33.30
C ALA A 181 -21.74 -25.52 -32.77
N LEU A 182 -21.02 -26.29 -31.95
CA LEU A 182 -21.50 -27.52 -31.30
C LEU A 182 -22.29 -27.27 -30.01
N ASP A 183 -22.24 -26.05 -29.46
CA ASP A 183 -22.99 -25.63 -28.28
C ASP A 183 -24.39 -25.08 -28.67
N PHE A 184 -24.76 -25.05 -29.96
CA PHE A 184 -26.07 -24.63 -30.48
C PHE A 184 -27.03 -25.83 -30.57
N GLY A 185 -28.27 -25.64 -30.14
CA GLY A 185 -29.35 -26.57 -30.49
C GLY A 185 -29.69 -26.49 -31.98
N LEU A 186 -30.31 -27.53 -32.53
CA LEU A 186 -30.76 -27.57 -33.93
C LEU A 186 -31.73 -26.42 -34.29
N PHE A 187 -32.35 -25.83 -33.27
CA PHE A 187 -33.35 -24.76 -33.36
C PHE A 187 -32.83 -23.42 -32.82
N ASP A 188 -31.52 -23.25 -32.64
CA ASP A 188 -30.96 -21.97 -32.19
C ASP A 188 -30.24 -21.27 -33.34
N PHE A 189 -30.53 -19.98 -33.59
CA PHE A 189 -29.86 -19.21 -34.63
C PHE A 189 -29.26 -17.89 -34.11
N PRO A 190 -28.09 -17.47 -34.64
CA PRO A 190 -27.50 -16.17 -34.33
C PRO A 190 -28.22 -15.05 -35.08
N LEU A 191 -28.42 -13.90 -34.43
CA LEU A 191 -28.99 -12.74 -35.09
C LEU A 191 -28.03 -12.16 -36.14
N PRO A 192 -28.51 -11.80 -37.35
CA PRO A 192 -27.67 -11.16 -38.37
C PRO A 192 -27.08 -9.83 -37.90
N GLU A 193 -27.84 -9.09 -37.10
CA GLU A 193 -27.45 -7.76 -36.60
C GLU A 193 -26.44 -7.83 -35.45
N ASN A 194 -26.49 -8.89 -34.64
CA ASN A 194 -25.53 -9.13 -33.57
C ASN A 194 -25.28 -10.64 -33.38
N PRO A 195 -24.20 -11.18 -33.96
CA PRO A 195 -23.91 -12.62 -33.91
C PRO A 195 -23.54 -13.13 -32.51
N ALA A 196 -23.43 -12.24 -31.51
CA ALA A 196 -23.24 -12.61 -30.12
C ALA A 196 -24.55 -12.91 -29.36
N ILE A 197 -25.71 -12.66 -29.98
CA ILE A 197 -27.04 -12.94 -29.42
C ILE A 197 -27.64 -14.11 -30.21
N ILE A 198 -28.06 -15.14 -29.47
CA ILE A 198 -28.65 -16.37 -30.01
C ILE A 198 -30.07 -16.48 -29.49
N ILE A 199 -31.00 -16.79 -30.39
CA ILE A 199 -32.43 -16.90 -30.11
C ILE A 199 -32.90 -18.28 -30.56
N ALA A 200 -33.86 -18.84 -29.81
CA ALA A 200 -34.54 -20.07 -30.18
C ALA A 200 -35.56 -19.80 -31.29
N ASP A 201 -35.64 -20.70 -32.26
CA ASP A 201 -36.69 -20.74 -33.29
C ASP A 201 -38.02 -21.05 -32.59
N GLU A 202 -38.96 -20.09 -32.63
CA GLU A 202 -40.33 -20.26 -32.14
C GLU A 202 -41.20 -21.02 -33.14
#